data_AF-A0AAD2G1B9-F1
#
_entry.id   AF-A0AAD2G1B9-F1
#
_cell.length_a   1.000
_cell.length_b   1.000
_cell.length_c   1.000
_cell.angle_alpha   90.00
_cell.angle_beta   90.00
_cell.angle_gamma   90.00
#
_symmetry.space_group_name_H-M   'P 1'
#
loop_
_entity.id
_entity.type
_entity.pdbx_description
1 polymer ?
#
loop_
_entity_poly.entity_id
_entity_poly.type
_entity_poly.pdbx_seq_one_letter_code
_entity_poly.pdbx_strand_id
1 'polypeptide(L)'
;MMNQSTYKLAILILSVAMTATTTTAFTFHDLRTTASPITSSSSSSLSVVWDPKNNEGHQRAGNDIMSSEDELVVEFPTPNQRTALKKEASKRQARKKLPSFVLPSNDQLGSYSDETLGSIWKLLNEHELVQIKGFARESEERRLTYDLAMKLCLQLEYEQERQINDDITLPVAMLSYKGHSAIIYSPTLDNDHPKKFVLRTSVGQKNTWKARIKKPRDERGQIIKD
;
A
#
# COMPACT_ATOMS: atom_id res chain seq x y z
N MET A 1 5.10 58.54 35.21
CA MET A 1 3.65 58.80 35.39
C MET A 1 2.92 57.60 34.80
N MET A 2 2.57 56.59 35.62
CA MET A 2 1.21 56.37 36.19
C MET A 2 0.15 56.30 35.07
N ASN A 3 -0.50 55.18 34.78
CA ASN A 3 -1.33 54.40 35.71
C ASN A 3 -1.48 52.91 35.38
N GLN A 4 -1.62 52.14 36.46
CA GLN A 4 -2.07 50.76 36.50
C GLN A 4 -3.56 50.64 36.16
N SER A 5 -3.97 49.53 35.53
CA SER A 5 -5.34 49.02 35.69
C SER A 5 -5.31 47.50 35.69
N THR A 6 -5.30 46.99 36.91
CA THR A 6 -5.51 45.60 37.29
C THR A 6 -7.01 45.28 37.27
N TYR A 7 -7.42 44.22 36.56
CA TYR A 7 -8.67 43.53 36.86
C TYR A 7 -8.38 42.10 37.32
N LYS A 8 -8.69 41.88 38.60
CA LYS A 8 -8.64 40.61 39.31
C LYS A 8 -10.00 39.90 39.20
N LEU A 9 -9.90 38.56 39.21
CA LEU A 9 -10.83 37.58 39.79
C LEU A 9 -12.27 37.50 39.26
N ALA A 10 -12.61 36.32 38.71
CA ALA A 10 -13.69 35.50 39.24
C ALA A 10 -13.42 34.01 38.96
N ILE A 11 -13.28 33.26 40.05
CA ILE A 11 -13.25 31.81 40.11
C ILE A 11 -14.70 31.32 39.96
N LEU A 12 -14.95 30.38 39.05
CA LEU A 12 -16.12 29.50 39.16
C LEU A 12 -15.69 28.05 39.03
N ILE A 13 -15.69 27.39 40.17
CA ILE A 13 -15.63 25.94 40.35
C ILE A 13 -16.96 25.39 39.82
N LEU A 14 -16.93 24.48 38.84
CA LEU A 14 -18.10 23.66 38.52
C LEU A 14 -17.76 22.18 38.68
N SER A 15 -18.51 21.61 39.60
CA SER A 15 -18.55 20.27 40.15
C SER A 15 -18.81 19.15 39.15
N VAL A 16 -18.00 18.10 39.29
CA VAL A 16 -18.34 16.67 39.36
C VAL A 16 -19.76 16.27 38.90
N ALA A 17 -19.80 15.46 37.85
CA ALA A 17 -20.78 14.39 37.70
C ALA A 17 -20.06 13.15 37.16
N MET A 18 -19.61 12.29 38.08
CA MET A 18 -19.24 10.92 37.77
C MET A 18 -20.53 10.11 37.63
N THR A 19 -20.94 9.83 36.40
CA THR A 19 -21.90 8.76 36.13
C THR A 19 -21.12 7.50 35.80
N ALA A 20 -20.94 6.64 36.80
CA ALA A 20 -20.46 5.28 36.61
C ALA A 20 -21.59 4.45 35.98
N THR A 21 -21.47 4.14 34.69
CA THR A 21 -22.29 3.12 34.04
C THR A 21 -21.61 1.77 34.24
N THR A 22 -22.13 1.01 35.21
CA THR A 22 -21.84 -0.42 35.39
C THR A 22 -22.54 -1.20 34.28
N THR A 23 -21.82 -1.49 33.19
CA THR A 23 -22.28 -2.45 32.20
C THR A 23 -21.87 -3.84 32.65
N THR A 24 -22.87 -4.69 32.83
CA THR A 24 -22.77 -6.09 33.22
C THR A 24 -21.91 -6.88 32.24
N ALA A 25 -20.88 -7.54 32.78
CA ALA A 25 -20.04 -8.47 32.04
C ALA A 25 -20.85 -9.72 31.70
N PHE A 26 -21.11 -9.93 30.41
CA PHE A 26 -21.53 -11.24 29.90
C PHE A 26 -20.32 -12.18 29.94
N THR A 27 -20.31 -13.09 30.91
CA THR A 27 -19.39 -14.23 30.95
C THR A 27 -19.83 -15.25 29.89
N PHE A 28 -19.11 -15.31 28.79
CA PHE A 28 -19.20 -16.44 27.87
C PHE A 28 -18.53 -17.65 28.53
N HIS A 29 -19.29 -18.73 28.68
CA HIS A 29 -18.74 -20.03 29.04
C HIS A 29 -17.89 -20.55 27.87
N ASP A 30 -16.59 -20.70 28.10
CA ASP A 30 -15.67 -21.38 27.20
C ASP A 30 -16.03 -22.86 27.10
N LEU A 31 -16.64 -23.25 25.98
CA LEU A 31 -16.67 -24.65 25.55
C LEU A 31 -15.27 -25.02 25.07
N ARG A 32 -14.49 -25.55 25.99
CA ARG A 32 -13.14 -26.07 25.77
C ARG A 32 -13.24 -27.39 25.00
N THR A 33 -13.37 -27.31 23.68
CA THR A 33 -13.17 -28.45 22.78
C THR A 33 -11.67 -28.66 22.61
N THR A 34 -11.12 -29.65 23.31
CA THR A 34 -9.79 -30.18 23.06
C THR A 34 -9.82 -31.01 21.77
N ALA A 35 -9.78 -30.33 20.63
CA ALA A 35 -9.42 -30.95 19.36
C ALA A 35 -7.90 -30.80 19.19
N SER A 36 -7.22 -31.94 19.19
CA SER A 36 -5.80 -32.09 18.91
C SER A 36 -5.40 -31.27 17.67
N PRO A 37 -4.29 -30.50 17.69
CA PRO A 37 -3.81 -29.86 16.49
C PRO A 37 -3.32 -30.94 15.53
N ILE A 38 -4.14 -31.23 14.53
CA ILE A 38 -3.68 -31.85 13.29
C ILE A 38 -2.60 -30.92 12.78
N THR A 39 -1.36 -31.41 12.78
CA THR A 39 -0.22 -30.80 12.13
C THR A 39 -0.58 -30.56 10.67
N SER A 40 -1.04 -29.35 10.35
CA SER A 40 -1.11 -28.89 8.98
C SER A 40 0.33 -28.79 8.50
N SER A 41 0.71 -29.78 7.70
CA SER A 41 1.90 -29.74 6.87
C SER A 41 1.92 -28.40 6.15
N SER A 42 2.82 -27.52 6.58
CA SER A 42 3.08 -26.24 5.94
C SER A 42 3.65 -26.55 4.56
N SER A 43 2.77 -26.70 3.57
CA SER A 43 3.18 -26.64 2.17
C SER A 43 3.59 -25.19 1.95
N SER A 44 4.90 -24.93 2.06
CA SER A 44 5.47 -23.61 1.79
C SER A 44 5.02 -23.19 0.40
N SER A 45 4.02 -22.31 0.32
CA SER A 45 3.70 -21.63 -0.92
C SER A 45 4.96 -20.84 -1.27
N LEU A 46 5.74 -21.34 -2.24
CA LEU A 46 6.78 -20.55 -2.88
C LEU A 46 6.11 -19.24 -3.23
N SER A 47 6.64 -18.13 -2.72
CA SER A 47 6.16 -16.81 -3.04
C SER A 47 7.32 -16.08 -3.65
N VAL A 48 7.18 -15.67 -4.91
CA VAL A 48 8.18 -14.81 -5.53
C VAL A 48 7.96 -13.43 -4.92
N VAL A 49 8.98 -12.94 -4.23
CA VAL A 49 9.05 -11.54 -3.81
C VAL A 49 9.30 -10.77 -5.09
N TRP A 50 8.40 -9.85 -5.43
CA TRP A 50 8.59 -8.99 -6.57
C TRP A 50 9.82 -8.10 -6.30
N ASP A 51 10.85 -8.22 -7.15
CA ASP A 51 12.09 -7.45 -7.05
C ASP A 51 12.28 -6.66 -8.37
N PRO A 52 12.27 -5.31 -8.31
CA PRO A 52 12.44 -4.46 -9.50
C PRO A 52 13.76 -4.70 -10.22
N LYS A 53 14.80 -5.16 -9.51
CA LYS A 53 16.13 -5.46 -10.08
C LYS A 53 16.15 -6.74 -10.92
N ASN A 54 15.10 -7.55 -10.83
CA ASN A 54 15.02 -8.85 -11.52
C ASN A 54 14.37 -8.75 -12.91
N ASN A 55 13.91 -7.55 -13.31
CA ASN A 55 13.40 -7.30 -14.68
C ASN A 55 14.50 -7.32 -15.76
N GLU A 56 15.78 -7.29 -15.37
CA GLU A 56 16.91 -7.36 -16.30
C GLU A 56 17.06 -8.73 -17.01
N GLY A 57 16.38 -9.77 -16.51
CA GLY A 57 16.37 -11.10 -17.14
C GLY A 57 15.61 -11.16 -18.48
N HIS A 58 14.98 -10.08 -18.93
CA HIS A 58 14.23 -10.04 -20.21
C HIS A 58 14.82 -9.12 -21.28
N GLN A 59 15.85 -8.30 -20.95
CA GLN A 59 16.44 -7.36 -21.92
C GLN A 59 17.83 -7.76 -22.45
N ARG A 60 18.39 -8.91 -22.02
CA ARG A 60 19.76 -9.35 -22.43
C ARG A 60 19.82 -10.71 -23.12
N ALA A 61 18.72 -11.24 -23.64
CA ALA A 61 18.75 -12.33 -24.62
C ALA A 61 18.69 -11.72 -26.02
N GLY A 62 19.80 -11.85 -26.76
CA GLY A 62 20.07 -11.10 -27.98
C GLY A 62 19.05 -11.30 -29.11
N ASN A 63 19.08 -10.33 -30.02
CA ASN A 63 18.50 -10.31 -31.35
C ASN A 63 18.43 -11.69 -32.03
N ASP A 64 17.33 -12.41 -31.85
CA ASP A 64 16.86 -13.38 -32.81
C ASP A 64 15.33 -13.33 -32.88
N ILE A 65 14.89 -12.58 -33.90
CA ILE A 65 13.62 -12.60 -34.62
C ILE A 65 12.64 -13.71 -34.17
N MET A 66 11.64 -13.38 -33.34
CA MET A 66 10.32 -14.03 -33.41
C MET A 66 9.20 -13.19 -32.78
N SER A 67 8.32 -12.68 -33.66
CA SER A 67 6.93 -12.23 -33.48
C SER A 67 6.44 -11.78 -32.09
N SER A 68 6.22 -10.48 -32.02
CA SER A 68 5.20 -9.75 -31.25
C SER A 68 3.90 -10.52 -30.98
N GLU A 69 3.46 -10.54 -29.71
CA GLU A 69 2.10 -10.15 -29.24
C GLU A 69 1.80 -10.52 -27.76
N ASP A 70 2.66 -11.28 -27.07
CA ASP A 70 2.40 -11.74 -25.70
C ASP A 70 3.47 -11.32 -24.67
N GLU A 71 4.09 -10.15 -24.82
CA GLU A 71 4.82 -9.52 -23.72
C GLU A 71 3.80 -8.99 -22.71
N LEU A 72 3.32 -9.88 -21.83
CA LEU A 72 2.43 -9.58 -20.72
C LEU A 72 3.10 -8.54 -19.82
N VAL A 73 2.87 -7.25 -20.10
CA VAL A 73 3.21 -6.14 -19.21
C VAL A 73 2.42 -6.34 -17.93
N VAL A 74 3.06 -6.95 -16.94
CA VAL A 74 2.45 -7.19 -15.64
C VAL A 74 2.30 -5.83 -14.96
N GLU A 75 1.06 -5.34 -14.84
CA GLU A 75 0.74 -4.11 -14.13
C GLU A 75 1.30 -4.16 -12.70
N PHE A 76 2.09 -3.14 -12.35
CA PHE A 76 2.58 -2.96 -10.99
C PHE A 76 1.75 -1.92 -10.22
N PRO A 77 1.39 -2.18 -8.95
CA PRO A 77 1.35 -3.49 -8.31
C PRO A 77 0.19 -4.32 -8.89
N THR A 78 0.37 -5.63 -8.92
CA THR A 78 -0.70 -6.55 -9.33
C THR A 78 -1.95 -6.37 -8.45
N PRO A 79 -3.16 -6.70 -8.92
CA PRO A 79 -4.39 -6.51 -8.13
C PRO A 79 -4.36 -7.11 -6.72
N ASN A 80 -3.71 -8.28 -6.56
CA ASN A 80 -3.54 -8.94 -5.27
C ASN A 80 -2.57 -8.17 -4.35
N GLN A 81 -1.43 -7.71 -4.89
CA GLN A 81 -0.48 -6.86 -4.15
C GLN A 81 -1.14 -5.53 -3.75
N ARG A 82 -1.86 -4.89 -4.68
CA ARG A 82 -2.61 -3.65 -4.43
C ARG A 82 -3.61 -3.82 -3.28
N THR A 83 -4.31 -4.96 -3.23
CA THR A 83 -5.24 -5.29 -2.14
C THR A 83 -4.52 -5.49 -0.81
N ALA A 84 -3.39 -6.20 -0.79
CA ALA A 84 -2.58 -6.38 0.41
C ALA A 84 -2.04 -5.04 0.94
N LEU A 85 -1.52 -4.20 0.05
CA LEU A 85 -1.02 -2.86 0.39
C LEU A 85 -2.13 -1.95 0.93
N LYS A 86 -3.33 -1.96 0.33
CA LYS A 86 -4.50 -1.22 0.84
C LYS A 86 -4.88 -1.65 2.26
N LYS A 87 -4.87 -2.96 2.54
CA LYS A 87 -5.18 -3.49 3.88
C LYS A 87 -4.15 -3.05 4.91
N GLU A 88 -2.87 -3.10 4.56
CA GLU A 88 -1.82 -2.63 5.45
C GLU A 88 -1.88 -1.12 5.66
N ALA A 89 -2.10 -0.33 4.61
CA ALA A 89 -2.25 1.12 4.72
C ALA A 89 -3.40 1.47 5.67
N SER A 90 -4.54 0.76 5.56
CA SER A 90 -5.68 0.91 6.47
C SER A 90 -5.33 0.57 7.92
N LYS A 91 -4.56 -0.50 8.14
CA LYS A 91 -4.07 -0.90 9.47
C LYS A 91 -3.10 0.11 10.07
N ARG A 92 -2.16 0.64 9.27
CA ARG A 92 -1.24 1.71 9.70
C ARG A 92 -2.01 3.00 10.02
N GLN A 93 -3.00 3.34 9.20
CA GLN A 93 -3.85 4.51 9.41
C GLN A 93 -4.67 4.39 10.71
N ALA A 94 -5.31 3.25 10.95
CA ALA A 94 -6.05 2.98 12.19
C ALA A 94 -5.16 3.08 13.45
N ARG A 95 -3.88 2.73 13.31
CA ARG A 95 -2.87 2.82 14.38
C ARG A 95 -2.17 4.19 14.44
N LYS A 96 -2.53 5.15 13.59
CA LYS A 96 -1.84 6.46 13.43
C LYS A 96 -0.34 6.33 13.15
N LYS A 97 0.07 5.26 12.44
CA LYS A 97 1.46 4.96 12.05
C LYS A 97 1.71 5.11 10.55
N LEU A 98 0.72 5.53 9.77
CA LEU A 98 0.90 5.82 8.35
C LEU A 98 1.52 7.23 8.23
N PRO A 99 2.75 7.37 7.73
CA PRO A 99 3.34 8.69 7.52
C PRO A 99 2.47 9.47 6.53
N SER A 100 2.31 10.76 6.79
CA SER A 100 1.54 11.63 5.90
C SER A 100 2.30 12.90 5.57
N PHE A 101 2.26 13.28 4.30
CA PHE A 101 2.79 14.53 3.78
C PHE A 101 1.63 15.44 3.40
N VAL A 102 1.72 16.74 3.71
CA VAL A 102 0.72 17.73 3.34
C VAL A 102 1.32 18.63 2.27
N LEU A 103 0.72 18.66 1.09
CA LEU A 103 1.17 19.47 -0.03
C LEU A 103 1.11 20.97 0.33
N PRO A 104 2.18 21.74 0.04
CA PRO A 104 2.14 23.19 0.18
C PRO A 104 1.13 23.77 -0.82
N SER A 105 0.58 24.95 -0.51
CA SER A 105 -0.51 25.57 -1.29
C SER A 105 -0.21 25.71 -2.79
N ASN A 106 1.06 25.95 -3.15
CA ASN A 106 1.48 26.14 -4.53
C ASN A 106 1.48 24.84 -5.35
N ASP A 107 1.57 23.68 -4.69
CA ASP A 107 1.77 22.39 -5.35
C ASP A 107 0.46 21.57 -5.43
N GLN A 108 -0.65 22.13 -4.94
CA GLN A 108 -1.93 21.40 -4.80
C GLN A 108 -2.62 21.10 -6.13
N LEU A 109 -2.25 21.81 -7.19
CA LEU A 109 -2.81 21.73 -8.55
C LEU A 109 -1.87 21.07 -9.57
N GLY A 110 -0.84 20.36 -9.10
CA GLY A 110 -0.02 19.49 -9.95
C GLY A 110 1.22 20.14 -10.55
N SER A 111 1.60 21.32 -10.08
CA SER A 111 2.93 21.92 -10.31
C SER A 111 3.79 21.66 -9.08
N TYR A 112 4.30 20.45 -8.95
CA TYR A 112 5.06 20.04 -7.78
C TYR A 112 6.49 20.57 -7.87
N SER A 113 6.95 21.22 -6.81
CA SER A 113 8.33 21.70 -6.71
C SER A 113 9.31 20.56 -6.44
N ASP A 114 10.58 20.71 -6.84
CA ASP A 114 11.65 19.75 -6.58
C ASP A 114 11.81 19.47 -5.07
N GLU A 115 11.60 20.49 -4.22
CA GLU A 115 11.61 20.36 -2.76
C GLU A 115 10.50 19.44 -2.25
N THR A 116 9.28 19.59 -2.80
CA THR A 116 8.14 18.71 -2.48
C THR A 116 8.41 17.28 -2.93
N LEU A 117 8.87 17.11 -4.17
CA LEU A 117 9.18 15.78 -4.72
C LEU A 117 10.28 15.08 -3.91
N GLY A 118 11.38 15.78 -3.59
CA GLY A 118 12.45 15.26 -2.74
C GLY A 118 11.99 14.92 -1.32
N SER A 119 11.11 15.73 -0.73
CA SER A 119 10.56 15.46 0.60
C SER A 119 9.66 14.23 0.63
N ILE A 120 8.82 14.06 -0.40
CA ILE A 120 7.97 12.87 -0.55
C ILE A 120 8.84 11.64 -0.81
N TRP A 121 9.85 11.75 -1.66
CA TRP A 121 10.79 10.68 -1.96
C TRP A 121 11.54 10.21 -0.71
N LYS A 122 12.02 11.14 0.13
CA LYS A 122 12.63 10.81 1.42
C LYS A 122 11.69 10.00 2.33
N LEU A 123 10.41 10.40 2.41
CA LEU A 123 9.41 9.64 3.19
C LEU A 123 9.16 8.25 2.61
N LEU A 124 9.16 8.12 1.28
CA LEU A 124 9.06 6.83 0.62
C LEU A 124 10.27 5.96 0.96
N ASN A 125 11.49 6.48 0.91
CA ASN A 125 12.71 5.75 1.30
C ASN A 125 12.72 5.27 2.75
N GLU A 126 11.97 5.90 3.65
CA GLU A 126 11.90 5.49 5.07
C GLU A 126 10.76 4.48 5.35
N HIS A 127 9.68 4.50 4.55
CA HIS A 127 8.42 3.86 4.93
C HIS A 127 7.71 3.05 3.84
N GLU A 128 8.11 3.19 2.57
CA GLU A 128 7.52 2.67 1.33
C GLU A 128 6.06 3.08 1.05
N LEU A 129 5.27 3.34 2.09
CA LEU A 129 3.86 3.75 2.04
C LEU A 129 3.70 5.12 2.67
N VAL A 130 3.16 6.07 1.91
CA VAL A 130 2.93 7.45 2.38
C VAL A 130 1.52 7.91 1.98
N GLN A 131 0.85 8.63 2.89
CA GLN A 131 -0.38 9.34 2.58
C GLN A 131 -0.07 10.79 2.19
N ILE A 132 -0.36 11.17 0.96
CA ILE A 132 -0.26 12.56 0.50
C ILE A 132 -1.62 13.23 0.70
N LYS A 133 -1.64 14.42 1.29
CA LYS A 133 -2.84 15.20 1.60
C LYS A 133 -2.75 16.58 0.95
N GLY A 134 -3.91 17.17 0.65
CA GLY A 134 -4.00 18.54 0.17
C GLY A 134 -4.12 18.67 -1.34
N PHE A 135 -4.46 17.60 -2.06
CA PHE A 135 -4.81 17.72 -3.49
C PHE A 135 -6.09 18.53 -3.65
N ALA A 136 -6.10 19.48 -4.60
CA ALA A 136 -7.31 20.17 -5.04
C ALA A 136 -8.21 20.59 -3.87
N ARG A 137 -7.72 21.50 -3.01
CA ARG A 137 -8.38 21.84 -1.72
C ARG A 137 -9.81 22.32 -1.88
N GLU A 138 -10.13 22.94 -3.00
CA GLU A 138 -11.48 23.40 -3.28
C GLU A 138 -12.41 22.21 -3.55
N SER A 139 -13.63 22.27 -3.00
CA SER A 139 -14.56 21.14 -3.06
C SER A 139 -14.94 20.74 -4.49
N GLU A 140 -14.95 21.71 -5.40
CA GLU A 140 -15.31 21.54 -6.82
C GLU A 140 -14.23 20.75 -7.58
N GLU A 141 -12.97 20.97 -7.21
CA GLU A 141 -11.80 20.37 -7.84
C GLU A 141 -11.46 18.98 -7.29
N ARG A 142 -12.16 18.52 -6.25
CA ARG A 142 -11.93 17.20 -5.63
C ARG A 142 -11.90 16.06 -6.66
N ARG A 143 -12.65 16.19 -7.76
CA ARG A 143 -12.67 15.23 -8.88
C ARG A 143 -11.29 15.04 -9.53
N LEU A 144 -10.46 16.09 -9.54
CA LEU A 144 -9.10 16.09 -10.11
C LEU A 144 -8.08 15.38 -9.22
N THR A 145 -8.43 15.01 -7.98
CA THR A 145 -7.49 14.37 -7.04
C THR A 145 -6.85 13.11 -7.62
N TYR A 146 -7.60 12.31 -8.38
CA TYR A 146 -7.07 11.10 -9.01
C TYR A 146 -5.99 11.46 -10.04
N ASP A 147 -6.28 12.36 -10.96
CA ASP A 147 -5.37 12.77 -12.03
C ASP A 147 -4.11 13.44 -11.46
N LEU A 148 -4.28 14.31 -10.46
CA LEU A 148 -3.18 14.98 -9.78
C LEU A 148 -2.27 14.00 -9.03
N ALA A 149 -2.84 13.01 -8.34
CA ALA A 149 -2.09 11.99 -7.63
C ALA A 149 -1.36 11.04 -8.60
N MET A 150 -1.98 10.70 -9.74
CA MET A 150 -1.32 9.94 -10.80
C MET A 150 -0.15 10.73 -11.41
N LYS A 151 -0.36 12.02 -11.71
CA LYS A 151 0.69 12.92 -12.19
C LYS A 151 1.86 13.01 -11.20
N LEU A 152 1.57 13.07 -9.89
CA LEU A 152 2.59 13.06 -8.85
C LEU A 152 3.42 11.77 -8.88
N CYS A 153 2.78 10.60 -9.05
CA CYS A 153 3.51 9.33 -9.11
C CYS A 153 4.49 9.31 -10.30
N LEU A 154 4.03 9.74 -11.48
CA LEU A 154 4.88 9.83 -12.68
C LEU A 154 6.05 10.80 -12.49
N GLN A 155 5.83 11.94 -11.83
CA GLN A 155 6.90 12.89 -11.57
C GLN A 155 7.91 12.39 -10.54
N LEU A 156 7.47 11.61 -9.54
CA LEU A 156 8.39 10.97 -8.60
C LEU A 156 9.28 9.93 -9.29
N GLU A 157 8.73 9.14 -10.21
CA GLU A 157 9.51 8.20 -11.02
C GLU A 157 10.53 8.93 -11.89
N TYR A 158 10.12 10.03 -12.54
CA TYR A 158 11.01 10.85 -13.36
C TYR A 158 12.14 11.51 -12.55
N GLU A 159 11.82 12.10 -11.40
CA GLU A 159 12.83 12.71 -10.53
C GLU A 159 13.80 11.67 -9.95
N GLN A 160 13.33 10.45 -9.68
CA GLN A 160 14.21 9.37 -9.28
C GLN A 160 15.21 9.05 -10.39
N GLU A 161 14.75 8.84 -11.63
CA GLU A 161 15.60 8.54 -12.78
C GLU A 161 16.63 9.65 -13.02
N ARG A 162 16.27 10.90 -12.76
CA ARG A 162 17.18 12.04 -12.87
C ARG A 162 18.25 12.09 -11.78
N GLN A 163 17.92 11.67 -10.55
CA GLN A 163 18.79 11.79 -9.37
C GLN A 163 19.69 10.58 -9.16
N ILE A 164 19.19 9.38 -9.47
CA ILE A 164 19.89 8.13 -9.27
C ILE A 164 20.48 7.73 -10.63
N ASN A 165 21.80 7.91 -10.80
CA ASN A 165 22.55 7.38 -11.97
C ASN A 165 22.62 5.84 -11.99
N ASP A 166 21.69 5.15 -11.34
CA ASP A 166 21.57 3.69 -11.41
C ASP A 166 20.58 3.35 -12.53
N ASP A 167 20.85 2.25 -13.23
CA ASP A 167 20.00 1.72 -14.31
C ASP A 167 18.60 1.25 -13.82
N ILE A 168 18.27 1.40 -12.53
CA ILE A 168 17.08 0.82 -11.91
C ILE A 168 16.14 1.90 -11.38
N THR A 169 15.19 2.31 -12.22
CA THR A 169 14.04 3.14 -11.81
C THR A 169 13.05 2.30 -11.00
N LEU A 170 12.65 2.77 -9.83
CA LEU A 170 11.70 2.07 -8.96
C LEU A 170 10.29 2.58 -9.27
N PRO A 171 9.30 1.71 -9.49
CA PRO A 171 7.95 2.18 -9.77
C PRO A 171 7.29 2.81 -8.54
N VAL A 172 6.47 3.82 -8.79
CA VAL A 172 5.65 4.52 -7.80
C VAL A 172 4.19 4.34 -8.16
N ALA A 173 3.45 3.68 -7.29
CA ALA A 173 2.06 3.35 -7.54
C ALA A 173 1.10 4.07 -6.59
N MET A 174 0.08 4.69 -7.16
CA MET A 174 -1.08 5.13 -6.39
C MET A 174 -1.96 3.94 -6.02
N LEU A 175 -2.17 3.71 -4.72
CA LEU A 175 -2.99 2.59 -4.24
C LEU A 175 -4.46 2.96 -4.14
N SER A 176 -4.75 4.10 -3.51
CA SER A 176 -6.11 4.57 -3.27
C SER A 176 -6.12 6.07 -3.11
N TYR A 177 -7.23 6.70 -3.48
CA TYR A 177 -7.52 8.10 -3.19
C TYR A 177 -8.84 8.22 -2.46
N LYS A 178 -8.93 9.19 -1.55
CA LYS A 178 -10.15 9.52 -0.81
C LYS A 178 -10.13 10.99 -0.42
N GLY A 179 -11.17 11.73 -0.82
CA GLY A 179 -11.22 13.15 -0.55
C GLY A 179 -10.09 13.88 -1.28
N HIS A 180 -9.37 14.70 -0.54
CA HIS A 180 -8.20 15.48 -0.97
C HIS A 180 -6.89 14.75 -0.63
N SER A 181 -6.91 13.42 -0.59
CA SER A 181 -5.75 12.61 -0.19
C SER A 181 -5.60 11.37 -1.04
N ALA A 182 -4.36 10.96 -1.24
CA ALA A 182 -3.97 9.74 -1.92
C ALA A 182 -2.95 8.97 -1.08
N ILE A 183 -2.95 7.64 -1.21
CA ILE A 183 -1.95 6.77 -0.61
C ILE A 183 -1.11 6.23 -1.76
N ILE A 184 0.18 6.47 -1.68
CA ILE A 184 1.17 6.07 -2.66
C ILE A 184 2.12 5.03 -2.06
N TYR A 185 2.67 4.19 -2.94
CA TYR A 185 3.59 3.12 -2.60
C TYR A 185 4.79 3.10 -3.54
N SER A 186 5.99 2.89 -3.01
CA SER A 186 7.17 2.58 -3.80
C SER A 186 8.07 1.58 -3.04
N PRO A 187 8.65 0.56 -3.70
CA PRO A 187 9.46 -0.48 -3.08
C PRO A 187 10.92 -0.03 -2.87
N THR A 188 11.11 1.02 -2.07
CA THR A 188 12.40 1.72 -1.89
C THR A 188 13.32 1.06 -0.87
N LEU A 189 12.81 0.22 0.04
CA LEU A 189 13.62 -0.37 1.09
C LEU A 189 14.37 -1.60 0.60
N ASP A 190 15.55 -1.86 1.18
CA ASP A 190 16.33 -3.07 0.89
C ASP A 190 15.63 -4.35 1.35
N ASN A 191 15.90 -5.46 0.64
CA ASN A 191 15.31 -6.79 0.94
C ASN A 191 15.45 -7.22 2.41
N ASP A 192 16.53 -6.83 3.07
CA ASP A 192 16.82 -7.18 4.47
C ASP A 192 16.22 -6.20 5.50
N HIS A 193 15.62 -5.09 5.05
CA HIS A 193 15.11 -4.08 5.94
C HIS A 193 13.85 -4.57 6.70
N PRO A 194 13.80 -4.46 8.04
CA PRO A 194 12.73 -5.06 8.85
C PRO A 194 11.34 -4.46 8.60
N LYS A 195 11.26 -3.27 8.01
CA LYS A 195 10.00 -2.61 7.66
C LYS A 195 9.57 -2.81 6.20
N LYS A 196 10.37 -3.53 5.40
CA LYS A 196 10.10 -3.75 3.98
C LYS A 196 8.81 -4.52 3.76
N PHE A 197 8.07 -4.12 2.74
CA PHE A 197 6.93 -4.84 2.24
C PHE A 197 7.33 -6.03 1.39
N VAL A 198 7.08 -7.23 1.93
CA VAL A 198 7.19 -8.47 1.18
C VAL A 198 5.96 -8.64 0.30
N LEU A 199 6.02 -8.11 -0.92
CA LEU A 199 4.99 -8.29 -1.92
C LEU A 199 5.12 -9.63 -2.63
N ARG A 200 4.27 -10.58 -2.21
CA ARG A 200 4.21 -11.92 -2.81
C ARG A 200 3.33 -11.89 -4.06
N THR A 201 3.86 -12.31 -5.21
CA THR A 201 3.06 -12.58 -6.41
C THR A 201 2.89 -14.08 -6.62
N SER A 202 1.72 -14.48 -7.12
CA SER A 202 1.49 -15.80 -7.71
C SER A 202 1.65 -15.80 -9.23
N VAL A 203 1.83 -14.62 -9.83
CA VAL A 203 1.95 -14.43 -11.29
C VAL A 203 3.37 -14.81 -11.70
N GLY A 204 3.52 -15.70 -12.68
CA GLY A 204 4.82 -16.19 -13.17
C GLY A 204 5.34 -17.47 -12.50
N GLN A 205 4.60 -18.07 -11.56
CA GLN A 205 5.00 -19.35 -10.98
C GLN A 205 4.66 -20.51 -11.93
N LYS A 206 5.69 -21.27 -12.38
CA LYS A 206 5.49 -22.56 -13.07
C LYS A 206 4.67 -23.57 -12.24
N ASN A 207 4.54 -23.33 -10.93
CA ASN A 207 3.79 -24.13 -9.95
C ASN A 207 2.59 -23.39 -9.35
N THR A 208 1.93 -22.50 -10.11
CA THR A 208 0.57 -22.08 -9.75
C THR A 208 -0.31 -23.33 -9.64
N TRP A 209 -1.24 -23.39 -8.68
CA TRP A 209 -2.22 -24.46 -8.56
C TRP A 209 -2.99 -24.60 -9.88
N LYS A 210 -2.50 -25.46 -10.78
CA LYS A 210 -3.27 -25.88 -11.94
C LYS A 210 -4.41 -26.71 -11.40
N ALA A 211 -5.65 -26.36 -11.78
CA ALA A 211 -6.78 -27.22 -11.50
C ALA A 211 -6.40 -28.64 -11.95
N ARG A 212 -6.39 -29.58 -11.00
CA ARG A 212 -6.06 -30.98 -11.31
C ARG A 212 -7.02 -31.41 -12.41
N ILE A 213 -6.51 -31.68 -13.61
CA ILE A 213 -7.33 -32.13 -14.73
C ILE A 213 -8.06 -33.39 -14.24
N LYS A 214 -9.40 -33.29 -14.14
CA LYS A 214 -10.22 -34.44 -13.76
C LYS A 214 -10.10 -35.47 -14.88
N LYS A 215 -9.97 -36.75 -14.53
CA LYS A 215 -9.95 -37.83 -15.54
C LYS A 215 -11.22 -37.73 -16.41
N PRO A 216 -11.12 -38.00 -17.73
CA PRO A 216 -12.27 -37.99 -18.61
C PRO A 216 -13.33 -38.96 -18.09
N ARG A 217 -14.59 -38.54 -18.17
CA ARG A 217 -15.74 -39.32 -17.71
C ARG A 217 -16.61 -39.69 -18.91
N ASP A 218 -17.21 -40.87 -18.86
CA ASP A 218 -18.22 -41.29 -19.84
C ASP A 218 -19.55 -40.56 -19.61
N GLU A 219 -20.54 -40.82 -20.48
CA GLU A 219 -21.91 -40.27 -20.36
C GLU A 219 -22.62 -40.67 -19.07
N ARG A 220 -22.11 -41.69 -18.36
CA ARG A 220 -22.61 -42.18 -17.06
C ARG A 220 -21.84 -41.61 -15.87
N GLY A 221 -20.85 -40.74 -16.12
CA GLY A 221 -20.03 -40.10 -15.10
C GLY A 221 -18.92 -40.99 -14.51
N GLN A 222 -18.67 -42.18 -15.06
CA GLN A 222 -17.59 -43.07 -14.65
C GLN A 222 -16.24 -42.63 -15.24
N ILE A 223 -15.16 -42.84 -14.50
CA ILE A 223 -13.80 -42.55 -14.98
C ILE A 223 -13.44 -43.56 -16.07
N ILE A 224 -13.14 -43.07 -17.27
CA ILE A 224 -12.63 -43.89 -18.36
C ILE A 224 -11.25 -44.40 -17.92
N LYS A 225 -11.12 -45.72 -17.77
CA LYS A 225 -9.85 -46.40 -17.53
C LYS A 225 -9.34 -46.85 -18.90
N ASP A 226 -8.19 -46.32 -19.31
CA ASP A 226 -7.41 -46.92 -20.40
C ASP A 226 -6.83 -48.27 -19.94
#